data_AF-A0A2R6B2K2-F1
#
_entry.id   AF-A0A2R6B2K2-F1
#
_cell.length_a   1.000
_cell.length_b   1.000
_cell.length_c   1.000
_cell.angle_alpha   90.00
_cell.angle_beta   90.00
_cell.angle_gamma   90.00
#
_symmetry.space_group_name_H-M   'P 1'
#
loop_
_entity.id
_entity.type
_entity.pdbx_description
1 polymer ?
#
loop_
_entity_poly.entity_id
_entity_poly.type
_entity_poly.pdbx_seq_one_letter_code
_entity_poly.pdbx_strand_id
1 'polypeptide(L)' 'MFLDTKERILELLLGGKKSALTLSEELGIRESAVRAHLEALRSGGLVLSSLVRLGRGRPKKLYGLTEKGL' A
#
# COMPACT_ATOMS: atom_id res chain seq x y z
N MET A 1 21.72 -5.48 -2.73
CA MET A 1 21.26 -4.08 -2.57
C MET A 1 19.91 -4.16 -1.87
N PHE A 2 19.82 -3.74 -0.60
CA PHE A 2 18.54 -3.77 0.12
C PHE A 2 17.72 -2.57 -0.33
N LEU A 3 16.69 -2.79 -1.14
CA LEU A 3 15.73 -1.75 -1.49
C LEU A 3 15.01 -1.28 -0.22
N ASP A 4 14.73 0.02 -0.14
CA ASP A 4 13.97 0.60 0.97
C ASP A 4 12.56 -0.01 1.00
N THR A 5 11.96 -0.16 2.17
CA THR A 5 10.63 -0.77 2.30
C THR A 5 9.56 0.01 1.53
N LYS A 6 9.70 1.33 1.39
CA LYS A 6 8.77 2.15 0.59
C LYS A 6 8.91 1.87 -0.90
N GLU A 7 10.11 1.66 -1.41
CA GLU A 7 10.35 1.28 -2.82
C GLU A 7 9.68 -0.06 -3.12
N ARG A 8 9.89 -1.05 -2.24
CA ARG A 8 9.24 -2.37 -2.38
C ARG A 8 7.70 -2.26 -2.34
N ILE A 9 7.14 -1.36 -1.52
CA ILE A 9 5.69 -1.10 -1.51
C ILE A 9 5.22 -0.56 -2.87
N LEU A 10 5.95 0.39 -3.46
CA LEU A 10 5.61 0.95 -4.78
C LEU A 10 5.67 -0.14 -5.87
N GLU A 11 6.73 -0.96 -5.86
CA GLU A 11 6.88 -2.09 -6.77
C GLU A 11 5.70 -3.07 -6.69
N LEU A 12 5.28 -3.44 -5.47
CA LEU A 12 4.12 -4.31 -5.29
C LEU A 12 2.82 -3.68 -5.77
N LEU A 13 2.69 -2.35 -5.68
CA LEU A 13 1.51 -1.62 -6.14
C LEU A 13 1.46 -1.41 -7.66
N LEU A 14 2.57 -1.61 -8.39
CA LEU A 14 2.54 -1.72 -9.86
C LEU A 14 1.68 -2.91 -10.31
N GLY A 15 1.62 -3.98 -9.51
CA GLY A 15 0.76 -5.14 -9.74
C GLY A 15 -0.72 -4.90 -9.41
N GLY A 16 -1.10 -3.70 -8.97
CA GLY A 16 -2.47 -3.32 -8.67
C GLY A 16 -2.72 -2.94 -7.22
N LYS A 17 -3.95 -2.51 -6.93
CA LYS A 17 -4.32 -1.99 -5.61
C LYS A 17 -4.28 -3.09 -4.54
N LYS A 18 -3.61 -2.84 -3.42
CA LYS A 18 -3.45 -3.80 -2.31
C LYS A 18 -3.85 -3.20 -0.97
N SER A 19 -4.22 -4.05 -0.02
CA SER A 19 -4.45 -3.63 1.36
C SER A 19 -3.13 -3.56 2.13
N ALA A 20 -3.11 -2.85 3.26
CA ALA A 20 -1.93 -2.85 4.14
C ALA A 20 -1.61 -4.27 4.66
N LEU A 21 -2.63 -5.09 4.93
CA LEU A 21 -2.48 -6.49 5.32
C LEU A 21 -1.79 -7.30 4.21
N THR A 22 -2.27 -7.18 2.97
CA THR A 22 -1.69 -7.90 1.82
C THR A 22 -0.22 -7.53 1.61
N LEU A 23 0.10 -6.23 1.69
CA LEU A 23 1.48 -5.76 1.60
C LEU A 23 2.33 -6.26 2.78
N SER A 24 1.76 -6.35 3.98
CA SER A 24 2.42 -6.88 5.18
C SER A 24 2.77 -8.36 5.03
N GLU A 25 1.84 -9.15 4.48
CA GLU A 25 2.05 -10.58 4.18
C GLU A 25 3.15 -10.76 3.12
N GLU A 26 3.12 -9.97 2.04
CA GLU A 26 4.11 -10.05 0.94
C GLU A 26 5.51 -9.55 1.35
N LEU A 27 5.60 -8.55 2.24
CA LEU A 27 6.87 -7.99 2.70
C LEU A 27 7.46 -8.71 3.92
N GLY A 28 6.66 -9.51 4.63
CA GLY A 28 7.09 -10.21 5.86
C GLY A 28 7.33 -9.28 7.04
N ILE A 29 6.64 -8.13 7.11
CA ILE A 29 6.76 -7.15 8.19
C ILE A 29 5.41 -6.84 8.82
N ARG A 30 5.40 -6.17 9.97
CA ARG A 30 4.16 -5.82 10.68
C ARG A 30 3.28 -4.87 9.85
N GLU A 31 1.97 -5.11 9.85
CA GLU A 31 1.01 -4.25 9.14
C GLU A 31 1.05 -2.79 9.61
N SER A 32 1.37 -2.54 10.89
CA SER A 32 1.57 -1.18 11.40
C SER A 32 2.75 -0.46 10.76
N ALA A 33 3.85 -1.16 10.48
CA ALA A 33 5.00 -0.59 9.77
C ALA A 33 4.63 -0.26 8.31
N VAL A 34 3.93 -1.17 7.63
CA VAL A 34 3.39 -0.92 6.29
C VAL A 34 2.47 0.31 6.27
N ARG A 35 1.58 0.46 7.25
CA ARG A 35 0.71 1.65 7.36
C ARG A 35 1.52 2.94 7.52
N ALA A 36 2.59 2.94 8.31
CA ALA A 36 3.45 4.11 8.46
C ALA A 36 4.15 4.48 7.14
N HIS A 37 4.66 3.48 6.40
CA HIS A 37 5.26 3.71 5.08
C HIS A 37 4.25 4.21 4.06
N LEU A 38 3.04 3.64 4.03
CA LEU A 38 1.96 4.08 3.14
C LEU A 38 1.53 5.52 3.45
N GLU A 39 1.50 5.94 4.72
CA GLU A 39 1.16 7.32 5.06
C GLU A 39 2.26 8.30 4.63
N ALA A 40 3.53 7.92 4.76
CA ALA A 40 4.64 8.73 4.25
C ALA A 40 4.58 8.87 2.71
N LEU A 41 4.34 7.76 2.00
CA LEU A 41 4.18 7.75 0.54
C LEU A 41 2.97 8.59 0.10
N ARG A 42 1.85 8.49 0.82
CA ARG A 42 0.62 9.26 0.57
C ARG A 42 0.85 10.75 0.79
N SER A 43 1.55 11.12 1.86
CA SER A 43 1.95 12.50 2.15
C SER A 43 2.84 13.08 1.04
N GLY A 44 3.68 12.23 0.43
CA GLY A 44 4.49 12.56 -0.75
C GLY A 44 3.70 12.58 -2.07
N GLY A 45 2.43 12.19 -2.06
CA GLY A 45 1.56 12.13 -3.24
C GLY A 45 1.83 10.95 -4.17
N LEU A 46 2.55 9.91 -3.72
CA LEU A 46 2.94 8.74 -4.53
C LEU A 46 1.87 7.64 -4.53
N VAL A 47 1.05 7.58 -3.47
CA VAL A 47 -0.04 6.61 -3.36
C VAL A 47 -1.33 7.30 -2.93
N LEU A 48 -2.46 6.72 -3.33
CA LEU A 48 -3.80 7.09 -2.89
C LEU A 48 -4.47 5.92 -2.21
N SER A 49 -5.49 6.20 -1.39
CA SER A 49 -6.28 5.16 -0.73
C SER A 49 -7.75 5.27 -1.05
N SER A 50 -8.41 4.15 -1.29
CA SER A 50 -9.86 4.05 -1.51
C SER A 50 -10.49 3.00 -0.61
N LEU A 51 -11.69 3.27 -0.10
CA LEU A 51 -12.51 2.27 0.59
C LEU A 51 -13.30 1.46 -0.45
N VAL A 52 -13.10 0.14 -0.46
CA VAL A 52 -13.79 -0.78 -1.37
C VAL A 52 -14.68 -1.72 -0.57
N ARG A 53 -15.97 -1.78 -0.92
CA ARG A 53 -16.91 -2.77 -0.38
C ARG A 53 -16.92 -3.99 -1.29
N LEU A 54 -16.41 -5.11 -0.79
CA LEU A 54 -16.49 -6.41 -1.45
C LEU A 54 -17.56 -7.23 -0.72
N GLY A 55 -18.83 -7.09 -1.13
CA GLY A 55 -19.95 -7.84 -0.57
C GLY A 55 -20.39 -7.41 0.84
N ARG A 56 -20.88 -8.37 1.64
CA ARG A 56 -21.34 -8.13 3.03
C ARG A 56 -20.13 -8.08 3.97
N GLY A 57 -19.88 -6.92 4.56
CA GLY A 57 -18.79 -6.73 5.53
C GLY A 57 -18.33 -5.28 5.64
N ARG A 58 -17.32 -5.04 6.49
CA ARG A 58 -16.69 -3.71 6.61
C ARG A 58 -15.91 -3.41 5.31
N PRO A 59 -15.97 -2.18 4.78
CA PRO A 59 -15.16 -1.76 3.64
C PRO A 59 -13.66 -1.99 3.92
N LYS A 60 -12.91 -2.47 2.92
CA LYS A 60 -11.44 -2.59 2.99
C LYS A 60 -10.79 -1.32 2.44
N LYS A 61 -9.76 -0.82 3.13
CA LYS A 61 -8.92 0.26 2.62
C LYS A 61 -7.84 -0.33 1.71
N LEU A 62 -7.91 0.00 0.42
CA LEU A 62 -6.91 -0.38 -0.57
C LEU A 62 -6.07 0.84 -0.94
N TYR A 63 -4.81 0.60 -1.27
CA TYR A 63 -3.84 1.59 -1.71
C TYR A 63 -3.45 1.30 -3.16
N GLY A 64 -3.18 2.33 -3.94
CA GLY A 64 -2.67 2.23 -5.30
C GLY A 64 -1.78 3.42 -5.64
N LEU A 65 -1.00 3.28 -6.71
CA LEU A 65 -0.15 4.36 -7.20
C LEU A 65 -0.99 5.53 -7.73
N THR A 66 -0.47 6.74 -7.53
CA THR A 66 -0.86 7.92 -8.30
C THR A 66 0.01 7.98 -9.56
N GLU A 67 -0.26 8.94 -10.46
CA GLU A 67 0.63 9.22 -11.59
C GLU A 67 2.07 9.57 -11.16
N LYS A 68 2.24 10.21 -10.00
CA LYS A 68 3.56 10.55 -9.45
C LYS A 68 4.30 9.32 -8.88
N GLY A 69 3.57 8.27 -8.52
CA GLY A 69 4.12 7.05 -7.95
C GLY A 69 4.42 5.95 -8.98
N LEU A 70 4.08 6.17 -10.26
CA LEU A 70 4.45 5.30 -11.38
C LEU A 70 5.94 5.44 -11.74
#